data_AF-A0A2E8F6S8-F1
#
_entry.id   AF-A0A2E8F6S8-F1
#
_cell.length_a   1.000
_cell.length_b   1.000
_cell.length_c   1.000
_cell.angle_alpha   90.00
_cell.angle_beta   90.00
_cell.angle_gamma   90.00
#
_symmetry.space_group_name_H-M   'P 1'
#
loop_
_entity.id
_entity.type
_entity.pdbx_description
1 polymer ?
#
loop_
_entity_poly.entity_id
_entity_poly.type
_entity_poly.pdbx_seq_one_letter_code
_entity_poly.pdbx_strand_id
1 'polypeptide(L)' 'MHGKAYLRNVHIEWEDEQLGRTIKGVGVTPKFSETPGQIWRGSVLLGHDNELVYSHFLELDASGLDQLREQGVI' A
#
# COMPACT_ATOMS: atom_id res chain seq x y z
N MET A 1 16.93 26.33 9.25
CA MET A 1 16.85 26.66 7.80
C MET A 1 16.02 25.58 7.12
N HIS A 2 14.81 25.88 6.62
CA HIS A 2 13.99 24.91 5.89
C HIS A 2 14.31 25.03 4.38
N GLY A 3 14.94 24.00 3.80
CA GLY A 3 15.34 24.00 2.39
C GLY A 3 14.18 23.83 1.41
N LYS A 4 14.40 24.13 0.13
CA LYS A 4 13.40 24.06 -0.96
C LYS A 4 12.64 22.73 -1.07
N ALA A 5 13.24 21.61 -0.63
CA ALA A 5 12.61 20.29 -0.64
C ALA A 5 11.37 20.22 0.28
N TYR A 6 11.38 20.94 1.41
CA TYR A 6 10.24 20.98 2.34
C TYR A 6 9.05 21.74 1.72
N LEU A 7 9.33 22.84 1.01
CA LEU A 7 8.31 23.68 0.36
C LEU A 7 7.57 23.01 -0.81
N ARG A 8 8.07 21.87 -1.29
CA ARG A 8 7.52 21.14 -2.45
C ARG A 8 6.91 19.80 -2.08
N ASN A 9 6.76 19.50 -0.79
CA ASN A 9 6.29 18.20 -0.29
C ASN A 9 7.07 17.05 -0.95
N VAL A 10 8.40 17.22 -1.04
CA VAL A 10 9.32 16.18 -1.53
C VAL A 10 9.52 15.14 -0.45
N HIS A 11 9.66 15.57 0.82
CA HIS A 11 9.64 14.67 1.97
C HIS A 11 8.28 14.79 2.67
N ILE A 12 7.60 13.66 2.81
CA ILE A 12 6.31 13.57 3.50
C ILE A 12 6.30 12.36 4.44
N GLU A 13 5.28 12.30 5.28
CA GLU A 13 5.06 11.22 6.24
C GLU A 13 3.78 10.46 5.89
N TRP A 14 3.76 9.15 6.16
CA TRP A 14 2.58 8.30 6.03
C TRP A 14 2.66 7.12 7.01
N GLU A 15 1.50 6.55 7.34
CA GLU A 15 1.43 5.32 8.14
C GLU A 15 1.89 4.11 7.31
N ASP A 16 2.80 3.33 7.89
CA ASP A 16 3.20 2.04 7.34
C ASP A 16 2.63 0.93 8.21
N GLU A 17 1.65 0.20 7.69
CA GLU A 17 0.91 -0.83 8.44
C GLU A 17 1.81 -2.01 8.79
N GLN A 18 2.73 -2.38 7.89
CA GLN A 18 3.71 -3.43 8.12
C GLN A 18 4.64 -3.10 9.29
N LEU A 19 5.05 -1.84 9.44
CA LEU A 19 5.90 -1.40 10.55
C LEU A 19 5.12 -0.92 11.78
N GLY A 20 3.79 -0.75 11.67
CA GLY A 20 2.93 -0.26 12.73
C GLY A 20 3.27 1.16 13.19
N ARG A 21 3.79 2.02 12.30
CA ARG A 21 4.20 3.38 12.64
C ARG A 21 4.21 4.32 11.44
N THR A 22 4.15 5.62 11.73
CA THR A 22 4.44 6.67 10.76
C THR A 22 5.91 6.62 10.32
N ILE A 23 6.15 6.68 9.01
CA ILE A 23 7.48 6.79 8.41
C ILE A 23 7.62 8.07 7.59
N LYS A 24 8.87 8.48 7.34
CA LYS A 24 9.21 9.61 6.47
C LYS A 24 9.91 9.10 5.22
N GLY A 25 9.51 9.59 4.06
CA GLY A 25 10.16 9.27 2.81
C GLY A 25 9.84 10.26 1.69
N VAL A 26 10.16 9.86 0.45
CA VAL A 26 9.92 10.70 -0.73
C VAL A 26 8.45 10.60 -1.14
N GLY A 27 7.77 11.74 -1.23
CA GLY A 27 6.39 11.82 -1.68
C GLY A 27 6.22 11.65 -3.19
N VAL A 28 4.97 11.57 -3.64
CA VAL A 28 4.64 11.34 -5.07
C VAL A 28 5.25 12.41 -5.98
N THR A 29 5.89 12.00 -7.08
CA THR A 29 6.48 12.89 -8.09
C THR A 29 6.29 12.29 -9.50
N PRO A 30 5.96 13.07 -10.55
CA PRO A 30 5.74 14.53 -10.55
C PRO A 30 4.45 14.95 -9.83
N LYS A 31 4.31 16.26 -9.56
CA LYS A 31 3.09 16.83 -8.96
C LYS A 31 2.12 17.26 -10.06
N PHE A 32 1.10 16.46 -10.32
CA PHE A 32 0.02 16.83 -11.24
C PHE A 32 -0.91 17.86 -10.61
N SER A 33 -1.40 18.80 -11.43
CA SER A 33 -2.29 19.88 -10.98
C SER A 33 -3.74 19.46 -10.88
N GLU A 34 -4.21 18.61 -11.80
CA GLU A 34 -5.63 18.21 -11.89
C GLU A 34 -5.90 16.90 -11.14
N THR A 35 -4.95 15.96 -11.18
CA THR A 35 -5.05 14.65 -10.52
C THR A 35 -3.84 14.40 -9.61
N PRO A 36 -3.69 15.14 -8.50
CA PRO A 36 -2.57 14.96 -7.59
C PRO A 36 -2.51 13.52 -7.09
N GLY A 37 -1.37 12.85 -7.28
CA GLY A 37 -1.17 11.51 -6.72
C GLY A 37 -1.05 11.55 -5.19
N GLN A 38 -1.47 10.46 -4.55
CA GLN A 38 -1.51 10.30 -3.09
C GLN A 38 -0.80 9.02 -2.64
N ILE A 39 -0.17 9.07 -1.47
CA ILE A 39 0.19 7.85 -0.73
C ILE A 39 -1.04 7.52 0.11
N TRP A 40 -1.86 6.59 -0.38
CA TRP A 40 -3.14 6.23 0.24
C TRP A 40 -3.04 5.04 1.20
N ARG A 41 -1.97 4.25 1.09
CA ARG A 41 -1.65 3.13 1.97
C ARG A 41 -0.13 2.93 1.99
N GLY A 42 0.43 2.64 3.16
CA GLY A 42 1.83 2.23 3.33
C GLY A 42 2.05 0.77 2.93
N SER A 43 3.21 0.20 3.29
CA SER A 43 3.46 -1.22 3.07
C SER A 43 2.57 -2.08 3.97
N VAL A 44 2.24 -3.28 3.50
CA VAL A 44 1.43 -4.27 4.20
C VAL A 44 2.16 -5.62 4.24
N LEU A 45 1.71 -6.53 5.10
CA LEU A 45 2.30 -7.86 5.24
C LEU A 45 2.11 -8.72 4.00
N LEU A 46 2.95 -9.75 3.85
CA LEU A 46 2.78 -10.77 2.80
C LEU A 46 1.39 -11.40 2.91
N GLY A 47 0.69 -11.49 1.77
CA GLY A 47 -0.64 -12.09 1.70
C GLY A 47 -1.79 -11.19 2.19
N HIS A 48 -1.51 -9.94 2.57
CA HIS A 48 -2.53 -9.01 3.12
C HIS A 48 -3.79 -8.91 2.26
N ASP A 49 -3.63 -8.83 0.94
CA ASP A 49 -4.74 -8.66 0.00
C ASP A 49 -5.20 -10.00 -0.63
N ASN A 50 -4.73 -11.17 -0.15
CA ASN A 50 -5.09 -12.47 -0.74
C ASN A 50 -6.61 -12.70 -0.71
N GLU A 51 -7.25 -12.50 0.45
CA GLU A 51 -8.70 -12.66 0.57
C GLU A 51 -9.43 -11.75 -0.43
N LEU A 52 -9.08 -10.46 -0.45
CA LEU A 52 -9.71 -9.48 -1.35
C LEU A 52 -9.53 -9.88 -2.83
N VAL A 53 -8.30 -10.20 -3.24
CA VAL A 53 -8.01 -10.49 -4.64
C VAL A 53 -8.66 -11.80 -5.08
N TYR A 54 -8.45 -12.88 -4.35
CA TYR A 54 -8.97 -14.18 -4.75
C TYR A 54 -10.50 -14.23 -4.63
N SER A 55 -11.09 -13.73 -3.54
CA SER A 55 -12.55 -13.84 -3.36
C SER A 55 -13.34 -12.79 -4.14
N HIS A 56 -12.91 -11.52 -4.12
CA HIS A 56 -13.72 -10.43 -4.69
C HIS A 56 -13.42 -10.18 -6.17
N PHE A 57 -12.14 -10.13 -6.55
CA PHE A 57 -11.76 -9.80 -7.93
C PHE A 57 -11.68 -11.01 -8.85
N LEU A 58 -11.34 -12.18 -8.32
CA LEU A 58 -11.24 -13.43 -9.07
C LEU A 58 -12.41 -14.39 -8.81
N GLU A 59 -13.33 -14.03 -7.91
CA GLU A 59 -14.54 -14.79 -7.59
C GLU A 59 -14.26 -16.24 -7.16
N LEU A 60 -13.10 -16.48 -6.54
CA LEU A 60 -12.78 -17.77 -5.92
C LEU A 60 -13.63 -17.93 -4.66
N ASP A 61 -14.28 -19.09 -4.54
CA ASP A 61 -15.07 -19.39 -3.37
C ASP A 61 -14.18 -19.69 -2.15
N ALA A 62 -14.81 -19.72 -0.97
CA ALA A 62 -14.09 -19.99 0.28
C ALA A 62 -13.37 -21.36 0.24
N SER A 63 -13.98 -22.36 -0.40
CA SER A 63 -13.41 -23.71 -0.49
C SER A 63 -12.13 -23.75 -1.33
N GLY A 64 -12.10 -23.03 -2.46
CA GLY A 64 -10.91 -22.89 -3.29
C GLY A 64 -9.82 -22.10 -2.59
N LEU A 65 -10.18 -21.05 -1.84
CA LEU A 65 -9.20 -20.25 -1.09
C LEU A 65 -8.55 -21.05 0.03
N ASP A 66 -9.32 -21.87 0.74
CA ASP A 66 -8.81 -22.76 1.79
C ASP A 66 -7.88 -23.84 1.21
N GLN A 67 -8.19 -24.39 0.03
CA GLN A 67 -7.28 -25.32 -0.65
C GLN A 67 -5.93 -24.69 -0.98
N LEU A 68 -5.89 -23.43 -1.41
CA LEU A 68 -4.63 -22.73 -1.68
C LEU A 68 -3.79 -22.56 -0.40
N ARG A 69 -4.44 -22.27 0.73
CA ARG A 69 -3.79 -22.18 2.05
C ARG A 69 -3.24 -23.54 2.49
N GLU A 70 -4.03 -24.59 2.38
CA GLU A 70 -3.65 -25.96 2.75
C GLU A 70 -2.47 -26.49 1.93
N GLN A 71 -2.41 -26.11 0.65
CA GLN A 71 -1.31 -26.47 -0.25
C GLN A 71 -0.03 -25.63 -0.02
N GLY A 72 -0.09 -24.58 0.80
CA GLY A 72 1.02 -23.66 1.02
C GLY A 72 1.35 -22.80 -0.21
N VAL A 73 0.39 -22.62 -1.12
CA VAL A 73 0.52 -21.72 -2.27
C VAL A 73 0.40 -20.26 -1.83
N ILE A 74 -0.45 -19.99 -0.84
CA ILE A 74 -0.69 -18.67 -0.24
C ILE A 74 -0.65 -18.71 1.29
#